data_AF-A0A8X6V1I7-F1
#
_entry.id   AF-A0A8X6V1I7-F1
#
_cell.length_a   1.000
_cell.length_b   1.000
_cell.length_c   1.000
_cell.angle_alpha   90.00
_cell.angle_beta   90.00
_cell.angle_gamma   90.00
#
_symmetry.space_group_name_H-M   'P 1'
#
loop_
_entity.id
_entity.type
_entity.pdbx_description
1 polymer ?
#
loop_
_entity_poly.entity_id
_entity_poly.type
_entity_poly.pdbx_seq_one_letter_code
_entity_poly.pdbx_strand_id
1 'polypeptide(L)'
;MVWGAISYHGRSNLVRIEGNLNSSSYVREVLQPEVDPFLQVLPGAIFQQDNERPHVAKTVRDFCSAQHMQLLPWSAYSTDMSPIEHVGDLVGRRLAHDPRPAASKYELLQLI
;
A
#
# COMPACT_ATOMS: atom_id res chain seq x y z
N MET A 1 7.00 -0.03 9.35
CA MET A 1 6.50 0.56 8.10
C MET A 1 5.00 0.39 8.08
N VAL A 2 4.26 1.20 7.33
CA VAL A 2 2.84 0.96 7.07
C VAL A 2 2.64 0.77 5.57
N TRP A 3 1.63 -0.01 5.21
CA TRP A 3 1.18 -0.18 3.84
C TRP A 3 -0.30 0.21 3.76
N GLY A 4 -0.71 0.81 2.65
CA GLY A 4 -2.12 1.12 2.40
C GLY A 4 -2.37 1.35 0.92
N ALA A 5 -3.63 1.23 0.52
CA ALA A 5 -4.12 1.55 -0.80
C ALA A 5 -5.17 2.65 -0.74
N ILE A 6 -5.28 3.37 -1.85
CA ILE A 6 -6.33 4.36 -2.08
C ILE A 6 -7.02 4.09 -3.40
N SER A 7 -8.25 4.58 -3.51
CA SER A 7 -9.04 4.66 -4.72
C SER A 7 -9.79 5.99 -4.72
N TYR A 8 -10.45 6.31 -5.82
CA TYR A 8 -11.36 7.46 -5.86
C TYR A 8 -12.49 7.36 -4.81
N HIS A 9 -12.94 6.14 -4.50
CA HIS A 9 -14.08 5.89 -3.61
C HIS A 9 -13.70 5.78 -2.13
N GLY A 10 -12.41 5.78 -1.80
CA GLY A 10 -11.95 5.66 -0.42
C GLY A 10 -10.59 5.00 -0.31
N ARG A 11 -10.23 4.62 0.91
CA ARG A 11 -8.94 3.98 1.25
C ARG A 11 -9.13 2.59 1.84
N SER A 12 -8.10 1.78 1.75
CA SER A 12 -7.96 0.55 2.51
C SER A 12 -7.67 0.88 4.00
N ASN A 13 -7.65 -0.14 4.85
CA ASN A 13 -7.00 -0.04 6.15
C ASN A 13 -5.49 0.07 5.98
N LEU A 14 -4.83 0.66 6.98
CA LEU A 14 -3.38 0.64 7.05
C LEU A 14 -2.91 -0.67 7.66
N VAL A 15 -2.07 -1.38 6.92
CA VAL A 15 -1.40 -2.60 7.38
C VAL A 15 -0.08 -2.22 8.04
N ARG A 16 0.09 -2.56 9.31
CA ARG A 16 1.36 -2.38 10.01
C ARG A 16 2.33 -3.50 9.62
N ILE A 17 3.47 -3.12 9.05
CA ILE A 17 4.55 -4.04 8.70
C ILE A 17 5.66 -3.98 9.75
N GLU A 18 5.90 -5.12 10.38
CA GLU A 18 6.98 -5.32 11.33
C GLU A 18 8.25 -5.83 10.62
N GLY A 19 9.29 -4.99 10.61
CA GLY A 19 10.53 -5.30 9.89
C GLY A 19 10.44 -5.04 8.38
N ASN A 20 11.17 -5.85 7.61
CA ASN A 20 11.27 -5.70 6.15
C ASN A 20 10.23 -6.58 5.44
N LEU A 21 9.61 -6.03 4.40
CA LEU A 21 8.67 -6.75 3.56
C LEU A 21 9.42 -7.51 2.46
N ASN A 22 9.20 -8.82 2.36
CA ASN A 22 9.68 -9.66 1.26
C ASN A 22 8.47 -10.13 0.45
N SER A 23 8.70 -10.80 -0.69
CA SER A 23 7.60 -11.20 -1.58
C SER A 23 6.58 -12.12 -0.92
N SER A 24 7.02 -13.03 -0.05
CA SER A 24 6.14 -13.97 0.64
C SER A 24 5.33 -13.28 1.75
N SER A 25 5.96 -12.40 2.54
CA SER A 25 5.23 -11.59 3.52
C SER A 25 4.31 -10.56 2.85
N TYR A 26 4.67 -10.01 1.68
CA TYR A 26 3.79 -9.13 0.93
C TYR A 26 2.49 -9.82 0.53
N VAL A 27 2.56 -11.05 0.01
CA VAL A 27 1.34 -11.82 -0.29
C VAL A 27 0.52 -12.08 0.97
N ARG A 28 1.15 -12.64 2.01
CA ARG A 28 0.46 -13.11 3.22
C ARG A 28 -0.10 -11.98 4.09
N GLU A 29 0.64 -10.89 4.21
CA GLU A 29 0.35 -9.82 5.18
C GLU A 29 -0.34 -8.63 4.52
N VAL A 30 -0.25 -8.47 3.19
CA VAL A 30 -0.82 -7.31 2.48
C VAL A 30 -1.80 -7.74 1.40
N LEU A 31 -1.36 -8.47 0.37
CA LEU A 31 -2.21 -8.72 -0.79
C LEU A 31 -3.44 -9.55 -0.47
N GLN A 32 -3.25 -10.65 0.26
CA GLN A 32 -4.33 -11.55 0.62
C GLN A 32 -5.32 -10.96 1.63
N PRO A 33 -4.90 -10.37 2.76
CA PRO A 33 -5.85 -9.88 3.77
C PRO A 33 -6.42 -8.49 3.46
N GLU A 34 -5.71 -7.63 2.71
CA GLU A 34 -6.13 -6.24 2.51
C GLU A 34 -6.46 -5.92 1.05
N VAL A 35 -5.57 -6.23 0.10
CA VAL A 35 -5.75 -5.79 -1.30
C VAL A 35 -6.84 -6.56 -2.01
N ASP A 36 -6.86 -7.87 -1.90
CA ASP A 36 -7.87 -8.70 -2.57
C ASP A 36 -9.29 -8.32 -2.15
N PRO A 37 -9.65 -8.26 -0.84
CA PRO A 37 -10.98 -7.80 -0.44
C PRO A 37 -11.28 -6.36 -0.86
N PHE A 38 -10.29 -5.47 -0.80
CA PHE A 38 -10.47 -4.06 -1.19
C PHE A 38 -10.77 -3.91 -2.69
N LEU A 39 -10.15 -4.72 -3.55
CA LEU A 39 -10.45 -4.72 -4.99
C LEU A 39 -11.81 -5.36 -5.30
N GLN A 40 -12.24 -6.36 -4.54
CA GLN A 40 -13.55 -7.01 -4.74
C GLN A 40 -14.73 -6.04 -4.56
N VAL A 41 -14.58 -5.00 -3.74
CA VAL A 41 -15.59 -3.94 -3.55
C VAL A 41 -15.46 -2.79 -4.54
N LEU A 42 -14.49 -2.84 -5.47
CA LEU A 42 -14.22 -1.84 -6.50
C LEU A 42 -14.28 -2.47 -7.91
N PRO A 43 -15.49 -2.66 -8.47
CA PRO A 43 -15.66 -3.32 -9.76
C PRO A 43 -14.87 -2.62 -10.88
N GLY A 44 -14.05 -3.37 -11.61
CA GLY A 44 -13.25 -2.86 -12.72
C GLY A 44 -12.02 -2.05 -12.31
N ALA A 45 -11.63 -2.08 -11.03
CA ALA A 45 -10.40 -1.44 -10.58
C ALA A 45 -9.16 -2.11 -11.17
N ILE A 46 -8.17 -1.28 -11.50
CA ILE A 46 -6.82 -1.70 -11.88
C ILE A 46 -5.91 -1.40 -10.69
N PHE A 47 -5.22 -2.42 -10.20
CA PHE A 47 -4.32 -2.32 -9.07
C PHE A 47 -2.96 -1.77 -9.51
N GLN A 48 -2.63 -0.58 -9.03
CA GLN A 48 -1.31 0.03 -9.19
C GLN A 48 -0.43 -0.34 -7.98
N GLN A 49 0.79 -0.79 -8.27
CA GLN A 49 1.89 -0.88 -7.31
C GLN A 49 3.19 -0.48 -8.02
N ASP A 50 4.21 -0.10 -7.26
CA ASP A 50 5.53 0.17 -7.83
C ASP A 50 6.25 -1.12 -8.29
N ASN A 51 7.44 -0.95 -8.86
CA ASN A 51 8.28 -2.06 -9.31
C ASN A 51 9.32 -2.50 -8.27
N GLU A 52 9.08 -2.30 -6.97
CA GLU A 52 10.00 -2.80 -5.95
C GLU A 52 10.15 -4.33 -6.05
N ARG A 53 11.36 -4.83 -5.72
CA ARG A 53 11.73 -6.25 -5.88
C ARG A 53 10.70 -7.22 -5.27
N PRO A 54 10.13 -6.99 -4.07
CA PRO A 54 9.09 -7.85 -3.52
C PRO A 54 7.84 -7.89 -4.39
N HIS A 55 7.38 -6.74 -4.90
CA HIS A 55 6.11 -6.58 -5.62
C HIS A 55 6.12 -7.21 -7.02
N VAL A 56 7.28 -7.25 -7.66
CA VAL A 56 7.44 -7.85 -8.99
C VAL A 56 7.95 -9.29 -8.94
N ALA A 57 8.09 -9.90 -7.76
CA ALA A 57 8.53 -11.27 -7.63
C ALA A 57 7.51 -12.25 -8.27
N LYS A 58 7.99 -13.42 -8.73
CA LYS A 58 7.13 -14.43 -9.34
C LYS A 58 5.96 -14.84 -8.44
N THR A 59 6.23 -15.05 -7.14
CA THR A 59 5.19 -15.40 -6.15
C THR A 59 4.06 -14.37 -6.10
N VAL A 60 4.36 -13.08 -6.24
CA VAL A 60 3.37 -12.01 -6.21
C VAL A 60 2.56 -12.01 -7.51
N ARG A 61 3.23 -12.11 -8.66
CA ARG A 61 2.55 -12.17 -9.96
C ARG A 61 1.62 -13.38 -10.05
N ASP A 62 2.07 -14.54 -9.57
CA ASP A 62 1.27 -15.77 -9.55
C ASP A 62 0.03 -15.60 -8.66
N PHE A 63 0.18 -14.97 -7.48
CA PHE A 63 -0.96 -14.64 -6.60
C PHE A 63 -1.95 -13.69 -7.27
N CYS A 64 -1.47 -12.56 -7.81
CA CYS A 64 -2.33 -11.59 -8.51
C CYS A 64 -3.08 -12.23 -9.67
N SER A 65 -2.42 -13.07 -10.46
CA SER A 65 -3.04 -13.83 -11.56
C SER A 65 -4.14 -14.77 -11.04
N ALA A 66 -3.86 -15.52 -9.97
CA ALA A 66 -4.82 -16.44 -9.36
C ALA A 66 -6.05 -15.73 -8.76
N GLN A 67 -5.89 -14.51 -8.25
CA GLN A 67 -6.99 -13.67 -7.75
C GLN A 67 -7.60 -12.78 -8.85
N HIS A 68 -7.22 -12.94 -10.11
CA HIS A 68 -7.69 -12.13 -11.23
C HIS A 68 -7.50 -10.61 -11.05
N MET A 69 -6.47 -10.21 -10.30
CA MET A 69 -6.10 -8.81 -10.11
C MET A 69 -5.51 -8.25 -11.40
N GLN A 70 -6.11 -7.18 -11.92
CA GLN A 70 -5.55 -6.44 -13.04
C GLN A 70 -4.46 -5.51 -12.55
N LEU A 71 -3.20 -5.82 -12.85
CA LEU A 71 -2.07 -4.96 -12.50
C LEU A 71 -1.87 -3.87 -13.55
N LEU A 72 -1.69 -2.63 -13.10
CA LEU A 72 -1.25 -1.53 -13.95
C LEU A 72 0.24 -1.71 -14.29
N PRO A 73 0.64 -1.77 -15.57
CA PRO A 73 2.04 -1.70 -15.94
C PRO A 73 2.63 -0.36 -15.45
N TRP A 74 3.65 -0.43 -14.60
CA TRP A 74 4.27 0.76 -14.00
C TRP A 74 5.69 0.95 -14.52
N SER A 75 6.10 2.19 -14.76
CA SER A 75 7.49 2.53 -15.10
C SER A 75 8.34 2.70 -13.85
N ALA A 76 9.62 2.33 -13.92
CA ALA A 76 10.56 2.58 -12.84
C ALA A 76 10.77 4.08 -12.63
N TYR A 77 11.06 4.49 -11.39
CA TYR A 77 11.35 5.88 -10.98
C TYR A 77 10.22 6.89 -11.22
N SER A 78 8.98 6.42 -11.31
CA SER A 78 7.79 7.27 -11.54
C SER A 78 7.01 7.54 -10.26
N THR A 79 7.72 7.88 -9.18
CA THR A 79 7.13 8.14 -7.86
C THR A 79 6.16 9.34 -7.91
N ASP A 80 6.49 10.36 -8.70
CA ASP A 80 5.65 11.55 -8.93
C ASP A 80 4.30 11.25 -9.60
N MET A 81 4.24 10.16 -10.37
CA MET A 81 3.01 9.72 -11.03
C MET A 81 2.07 8.95 -10.09
N SER A 82 2.52 8.60 -8.87
CA SER A 82 1.77 7.75 -7.95
C SER A 82 0.88 8.57 -7.00
N PRO A 83 -0.46 8.45 -7.07
CA PRO A 83 -1.35 9.23 -6.20
C PRO A 83 -1.16 8.94 -4.70
N ILE A 84 -0.77 7.71 -4.33
CA ILE A 84 -0.54 7.35 -2.93
C ILE A 84 0.66 8.09 -2.33
N GLU A 85 1.67 8.42 -3.13
CA GLU A 85 2.85 9.18 -2.68
C GLU A 85 2.45 10.61 -2.29
N HIS A 86 1.55 11.24 -3.06
CA HIS A 86 1.00 12.55 -2.69
C HIS A 86 0.18 12.50 -1.39
N VAL A 87 -0.59 11.43 -1.17
CA VAL A 87 -1.31 11.24 0.10
C VAL A 87 -0.33 11.01 1.25
N GLY A 88 0.70 10.20 1.04
CA GLY A 88 1.78 9.95 2.01
C GLY A 88 2.50 11.22 2.41
N ASP A 89 2.88 12.07 1.45
CA ASP A 89 3.50 13.37 1.71
C ASP A 89 2.58 14.30 2.52
N LEU A 90 1.29 14.37 2.18
CA LEU A 90 0.33 15.18 2.93
C LEU A 90 0.21 14.70 4.38
N VAL A 91 0.13 13.38 4.60
CA VAL A 91 0.10 12.79 5.94
C VAL A 91 1.39 13.11 6.69
N GLY A 92 2.55 12.93 6.05
CA GLY A 92 3.86 13.24 6.63
C GLY A 92 3.98 14.70 7.06
N ARG A 93 3.56 15.64 6.21
CA ARG A 93 3.55 17.08 6.53
C ARG A 93 2.62 17.41 7.68
N ARG A 94 1.42 16.81 7.73
CA ARG A 94 0.48 17.02 8.85
C ARG A 94 1.07 16.55 10.18
N LEU A 95 1.67 15.36 10.19
CA LEU A 95 2.32 14.82 11.37
C LEU A 95 3.52 15.66 11.83
N ALA A 96 4.32 16.15 10.88
CA ALA A 96 5.48 17.01 11.18
C ALA A 96 5.08 18.38 11.76
N HIS A 97 3.89 18.87 11.43
CA HIS A 97 3.35 20.13 11.92
C HIS A 97 2.35 19.97 13.08
N ASP A 98 2.15 18.76 13.59
CA ASP A 98 1.26 18.53 14.74
C ASP A 98 1.88 19.19 16.00
N PRO A 99 1.14 20.07 16.71
CA PRO A 99 1.63 20.69 17.94
C PRO A 99 1.87 19.68 19.09
N ARG A 100 1.35 18.46 18.97
CA ARG A 100 1.56 17.35 19.90
C ARG A 100 2.16 16.16 19.13
N PRO A 101 3.48 16.17 18.88
CA PRO A 101 4.11 15.08 18.16
C PRO A 101 3.99 13.77 18.94
N ALA A 102 3.76 12.68 18.21
CA ALA A 102 3.68 11.35 18.81
C ALA A 102 4.99 11.01 19.56
N ALA A 103 4.87 10.59 20.81
CA ALA A 103 5.98 10.19 21.66
C ALA A 103 6.44 8.74 21.39
N SER A 104 5.66 7.96 20.64
CA SER A 104 5.99 6.56 20.32
C SER A 104 5.46 6.13 18.95
N LYS A 105 6.00 5.02 18.42
CA LYS A 105 5.48 4.38 17.21
C LYS A 105 4.02 3.94 17.36
N TYR A 106 3.62 3.55 18.57
CA TYR A 106 2.25 3.12 18.84
C TYR A 106 1.28 4.30 18.74
N GLU A 107 1.63 5.43 19.34
CA GLU A 107 0.86 6.66 19.27
C GLU A 107 0.80 7.20 17.83
N LEU A 108 1.92 7.14 17.10
CA LEU A 108 1.96 7.54 15.69
C LEU A 108 0.96 6.74 14.83
N LEU A 109 0.81 5.44 15.10
CA LEU A 109 -0.15 4.59 14.40
C LEU A 109 -1.60 4.87 14.77
N GLN A 110 -1.88 5.53 15.91
CA GLN A 110 -3.23 5.96 16.28
C GLN A 110 -3.63 7.28 15.61
N LEU A 111 -2.67 8.04 15.07
CA LEU A 111 -2.89 9.31 14.40
C LEU A 111 -3.17 9.17 12.89
N ILE A 112 -2.94 7.99 12.30
CA ILE A 112 -3.06 7.71 10.86
C ILE A 112 -4.09 6.62 10.58
#